data_AF-A0A445ESY2-F1
#
_entry.id   AF-A0A445ESY2-F1
#
_cell.length_a   1.000
_cell.length_b   1.000
_cell.length_c   1.000
_cell.angle_alpha   90.00
_cell.angle_beta   90.00
_cell.angle_gamma   90.00
#
_symmetry.space_group_name_H-M   'P 1'
#
loop_
_entity.id
_entity.type
_entity.pdbx_description
1 polymer ?
#
loop_
_entity_poly.entity_id
_entity_poly.type
_entity_poly.pdbx_seq_one_letter_code
_entity_poly.pdbx_strand_id
1 'polypeptide(L)'
;MITWMACRCMVAGTEDGIKEPTTTFSACFGAAFIMLHPTKYATMLAEKMEKHGATGWLVKMGWSGGRYGYGSRIKLPYTRKIIDAIDSGSLLNAEYKKTEIFGFEISIKVEGVTSEILDPITLQEKGAFVTKKYCYKTSKF
;
A
#
# COMPACT_ATOMS: atom_id res chain seq x y z
N MET A 1 -10.45 -12.55 11.03
CA MET A 1 -10.12 -11.36 11.86
C MET A 1 -9.15 -10.53 11.02
N ILE A 2 -9.66 -9.63 10.18
CA ILE A 2 -8.82 -8.80 9.29
C ILE A 2 -8.33 -7.63 10.13
N THR A 3 -7.07 -7.67 10.56
CA THR A 3 -6.44 -6.59 11.30
C THR A 3 -6.27 -5.41 10.35
N TRP A 4 -6.99 -4.31 10.59
CA TRP A 4 -6.90 -3.04 9.82
C TRP A 4 -5.61 -2.29 10.17
N MET A 5 -4.47 -2.97 10.00
CA MET A 5 -3.15 -2.40 10.20
C MET A 5 -2.71 -1.69 8.92
N ALA A 6 -2.68 -0.37 8.97
CA ALA A 6 -2.07 0.42 7.91
C ALA A 6 -0.56 0.54 8.15
N CYS A 7 0.22 -0.17 7.34
CA CYS A 7 1.66 -0.04 7.31
C CYS A 7 2.04 1.20 6.49
N ARG A 8 2.61 2.21 7.15
CA ARG A 8 3.10 3.43 6.50
C ARG A 8 4.54 3.73 6.92
N CYS A 9 5.18 4.65 6.20
CA CYS A 9 6.46 5.21 6.64
C CYS A 9 6.20 6.58 7.28
N MET A 10 6.77 6.82 8.45
CA MET A 10 6.92 8.18 8.95
C MET A 10 8.05 8.84 8.17
N VAL A 11 7.82 10.07 7.74
CA VAL A 11 8.79 10.85 6.97
C VAL A 11 9.56 11.75 7.93
N ALA A 12 10.79 12.11 7.57
CA ALA A 12 11.59 13.02 8.38
C ALA A 12 10.81 14.33 8.66
N GLY A 13 10.81 14.76 9.93
CA GLY A 13 10.13 15.99 10.38
C GLY A 13 8.63 15.87 10.66
N THR A 14 8.03 14.68 10.58
CA THR A 14 6.60 14.51 10.93
C THR A 14 6.36 14.46 12.44
N GLU A 15 7.35 14.00 13.22
CA GLU A 15 7.36 14.01 14.68
C GLU A 15 8.77 14.40 15.13
N ASP A 16 8.88 15.01 16.33
CA ASP A 16 10.17 15.42 16.87
C ASP A 16 11.07 14.18 17.07
N GLY A 17 12.31 14.27 16.59
CA GLY A 17 13.28 13.17 16.62
C GLY A 17 13.31 12.24 15.39
N ILE A 18 12.36 12.33 14.44
CA ILE A 18 12.40 11.50 13.22
C ILE A 18 13.26 12.16 12.14
N LYS A 19 14.49 11.68 11.97
CA LYS A 19 15.43 12.14 10.93
C LYS A 19 15.49 11.24 9.69
N GLU A 20 15.15 9.96 9.85
CA GLU A 20 15.15 8.97 8.77
C GLU A 20 13.78 8.30 8.62
N PRO A 21 13.40 7.88 7.40
CA PRO A 21 12.11 7.27 7.16
C PRO A 21 11.98 5.94 7.90
N THR A 22 11.16 5.94 8.95
CA THR A 22 10.94 4.79 9.81
C THR A 22 9.61 4.12 9.46
N THR A 23 9.64 2.79 9.30
CA THR A 23 8.42 2.02 9.03
C THR A 23 7.62 1.88 10.33
N THR A 24 6.36 2.33 10.33
CA THR A 24 5.47 2.26 11.48
C THR A 24 4.12 1.66 11.10
N PHE A 25 3.46 1.06 12.08
CA PHE A 25 2.06 0.65 11.96
C PHE A 25 1.20 1.71 12.64
N SER A 26 0.35 2.37 11.86
CA SER A 26 -0.53 3.42 12.38
C SER A 26 -1.96 2.97 12.16
N ALA A 27 -2.65 2.65 13.25
CA ALA A 27 -4.08 2.36 13.22
C ALA A 27 -4.85 3.48 12.49
N CYS A 28 -5.72 3.10 11.54
CA CYS A 28 -6.51 4.02 10.74
C CYS A 28 -5.70 5.11 10.01
N PHE A 29 -4.41 4.87 9.71
CA PHE A 29 -3.46 5.84 9.11
C PHE A 29 -3.16 7.09 9.94
N GLY A 30 -3.77 7.24 11.12
CA GLY A 30 -3.75 8.46 11.93
C GLY A 30 -3.78 8.17 13.42
N ALA A 31 -3.06 7.14 13.88
CA ALA A 31 -3.05 6.71 15.28
C ALA A 31 -2.72 7.84 16.28
N ALA A 32 -1.94 8.84 15.87
CA ALA A 32 -1.63 10.01 16.69
C ALA A 32 -2.85 10.91 16.99
N PHE A 33 -3.93 10.80 16.22
CA PHE A 33 -5.10 11.69 16.27
C PHE A 33 -6.39 10.98 16.70
N ILE A 34 -6.37 9.67 16.95
CA ILE A 34 -7.56 8.91 17.32
C ILE A 34 -7.73 8.86 18.84
N MET A 35 -8.92 9.23 19.32
CA MET A 35 -9.26 9.17 20.75
C MET A 35 -9.99 7.88 21.17
N LEU A 36 -10.51 7.12 20.21
CA LEU A 36 -11.30 5.90 20.47
C LEU A 36 -10.54 4.68 19.95
N HIS A 37 -10.96 3.49 20.40
CA HIS A 37 -10.36 2.24 19.95
C HIS A 37 -10.46 2.10 18.41
N PRO A 38 -9.38 1.73 17.70
CA PRO A 38 -9.33 1.65 16.23
C PRO A 38 -10.47 0.85 15.60
N THR A 39 -10.91 -0.23 16.25
CA THR A 39 -12.02 -1.06 15.76
C THR A 39 -13.28 -0.26 15.55
N LYS A 40 -13.58 0.74 16.39
CA LYS A 40 -14.77 1.57 16.25
C LYS A 40 -14.71 2.41 14.96
N TYR A 41 -13.54 2.96 14.64
CA TYR A 41 -13.34 3.68 13.38
C TYR A 41 -13.40 2.75 12.16
N ALA A 42 -12.86 1.54 12.27
CA ALA A 42 -12.95 0.54 11.21
C ALA A 42 -14.40 0.12 10.93
N THR A 43 -15.21 -0.12 11.97
CA THR A 43 -16.64 -0.44 11.83
C THR A 43 -17.41 0.72 11.19
N MET A 44 -17.19 1.96 11.65
CA MET A 44 -17.85 3.13 11.05
C MET A 44 -17.47 3.34 9.58
N LEU A 45 -16.22 3.02 9.21
CA LEU A 45 -15.78 3.07 7.81
C LEU A 45 -16.47 1.98 6.99
N ALA A 46 -16.51 0.73 7.50
CA ALA A 46 -17.15 -0.39 6.84
C ALA A 46 -18.65 -0.13 6.58
N GLU A 47 -19.39 0.34 7.59
CA GLU A 47 -20.81 0.69 7.47
C GLU A 47 -21.05 1.77 6.40
N LYS A 48 -20.18 2.79 6.34
CA LYS A 48 -20.28 3.84 5.32
C LYS A 48 -19.94 3.32 3.93
N MET A 49 -18.94 2.45 3.80
CA MET A 49 -18.59 1.84 2.53
C MET A 49 -19.74 0.98 2.00
N GLU A 50 -20.37 0.17 2.85
CA GLU A 50 -21.54 -0.64 2.48
C GLU A 50 -22.73 0.23 2.07
N LYS A 51 -23.04 1.28 2.84
CA LYS A 51 -24.16 2.18 2.54
C LYS A 51 -24.03 2.91 1.19
N HIS A 52 -22.80 3.23 0.79
CA HIS A 52 -22.53 4.00 -0.43
C HIS A 52 -21.96 3.17 -1.58
N GLY A 53 -21.77 1.86 -1.40
CA GLY A 53 -21.17 0.98 -2.40
C GLY A 53 -19.73 1.37 -2.77
N ALA A 54 -18.96 1.93 -1.83
CA ALA A 54 -17.62 2.45 -2.11
C ALA A 54 -16.58 1.32 -2.20
N THR A 55 -15.74 1.36 -3.24
CA THR A 55 -14.63 0.41 -3.42
C THR A 55 -13.36 0.94 -2.76
N GLY A 56 -12.71 0.10 -1.94
CA GLY A 56 -11.43 0.43 -1.30
C GLY A 56 -10.24 0.03 -2.17
N TRP A 57 -9.27 0.93 -2.34
CA TRP A 57 -8.05 0.69 -3.12
C TRP A 57 -6.81 0.85 -2.25
N LEU A 58 -5.85 -0.07 -2.39
CA LEU A 58 -4.54 0.02 -1.73
C LEU A 58 -3.47 0.46 -2.73
N VAL A 59 -3.08 1.73 -2.68
CA VAL A 59 -2.08 2.30 -3.60
C VAL A 59 -0.72 2.43 -2.92
N LYS A 60 0.30 1.78 -3.48
CA LYS A 60 1.68 1.89 -3.00
C LYS A 60 2.32 3.19 -3.50
N MET A 61 2.62 4.11 -2.59
CA MET A 61 3.27 5.41 -2.87
C MET A 61 4.73 5.50 -2.36
N GLY A 62 5.24 4.41 -1.80
CA GLY A 62 6.54 4.36 -1.12
C GLY A 62 7.73 4.05 -2.04
N TRP A 63 8.66 3.26 -1.51
CA TRP A 63 9.86 2.82 -2.22
C TRP A 63 9.64 1.54 -3.03
N SER A 64 10.36 1.45 -4.13
CA SER A 64 10.31 0.38 -5.11
C SER A 64 11.75 -0.04 -5.45
N GLY A 65 11.99 -1.35 -5.66
CA GLY A 65 13.32 -1.87 -6.01
C GLY A 65 14.35 -1.94 -4.86
N GLY A 66 13.98 -1.69 -3.60
CA GLY A 66 14.90 -1.85 -2.47
C GLY A 66 14.54 -1.02 -1.24
N ARG A 67 15.43 -1.04 -0.23
CA ARG A 67 15.33 -0.21 0.99
C ARG A 67 15.69 1.26 0.70
N TYR A 68 15.37 2.15 1.63
CA TYR A 68 15.86 3.52 1.63
C TYR A 68 17.39 3.56 1.41
N GLY A 69 17.85 4.38 0.47
CA GLY A 69 19.26 4.46 0.03
C GLY A 69 19.63 3.62 -1.20
N TYR A 70 18.91 2.53 -1.50
CA TYR A 70 19.17 1.68 -2.68
C TYR A 70 17.98 1.61 -3.65
N GLY A 71 16.76 1.58 -3.12
CA GLY A 71 15.54 1.62 -3.92
C GLY A 71 15.19 3.04 -4.35
N SER A 72 14.42 3.16 -5.43
CA SER A 72 13.90 4.44 -5.90
C SER A 72 12.46 4.64 -5.42
N ARG A 73 12.09 5.89 -5.12
CA ARG A 73 10.70 6.24 -4.83
C ARG A 73 9.89 6.12 -6.12
N ILE A 74 8.65 5.62 -6.01
CA ILE A 74 7.76 5.50 -7.18
C ILE A 74 7.57 6.89 -7.79
N LYS A 75 7.74 6.99 -9.11
CA LYS A 75 7.61 8.27 -9.81
C LYS A 75 6.16 8.75 -9.72
N LEU A 76 5.98 10.00 -9.30
CA LEU A 76 4.65 10.63 -9.15
C LEU A 76 3.74 10.50 -10.39
N PRO A 77 4.23 10.61 -11.65
CA PRO A 77 3.38 10.42 -12.82
C PRO A 77 2.70 9.05 -12.87
N TYR A 78 3.37 7.99 -12.40
CA TYR A 78 2.76 6.66 -12.37
C TYR A 78 1.64 6.58 -11.34
N THR A 79 1.84 7.13 -10.15
CA THR A 79 0.77 7.09 -9.14
C THR A 79 -0.42 7.96 -9.53
N ARG A 80 -0.20 9.10 -10.20
CA ARG A 80 -1.29 9.89 -10.75
C ARG A 80 -2.09 9.10 -11.78
N LYS A 81 -1.42 8.43 -12.72
CA LYS A 81 -2.10 7.55 -13.69
C LYS A 81 -2.88 6.41 -13.04
N ILE A 82 -2.39 5.84 -11.94
CA ILE A 82 -3.14 4.82 -11.18
C ILE A 82 -4.41 5.45 -10.59
N ILE A 83 -4.33 6.65 -10.02
CA ILE A 83 -5.50 7.37 -9.49
C ILE A 83 -6.47 7.71 -10.62
N ASP A 84 -5.98 8.19 -11.76
CA ASP A 84 -6.81 8.47 -12.95
C ASP A 84 -7.49 7.19 -13.48
N ALA A 85 -6.82 6.04 -13.39
CA ALA A 85 -7.40 4.74 -13.75
C ALA A 85 -8.47 4.24 -12.75
N ILE A 86 -8.34 4.63 -11.47
CA ILE A 86 -9.35 4.36 -10.43
C ILE A 86 -10.58 5.24 -10.71
N ASP A 87 -10.37 6.53 -10.93
CA ASP A 87 -11.44 7.52 -11.13
C ASP A 87 -12.20 7.28 -12.45
N SER A 88 -11.50 6.88 -13.51
CA SER A 88 -12.13 6.51 -14.79
C SER A 88 -12.90 5.18 -14.75
N GLY A 89 -12.81 4.42 -13.65
CA GLY A 89 -13.45 3.11 -13.51
C GLY A 89 -12.81 2.00 -14.35
N SER A 90 -11.72 2.29 -15.08
CA SER A 90 -11.00 1.32 -15.90
C SER A 90 -10.52 0.12 -15.10
N LEU A 91 -10.17 0.33 -13.82
CA LEU A 91 -9.73 -0.73 -12.93
C LEU A 91 -10.86 -1.68 -12.50
N LEU A 92 -12.13 -1.27 -12.55
CA LEU A 92 -13.24 -2.15 -12.14
C LEU A 92 -13.39 -3.37 -13.08
N ASN A 93 -13.01 -3.23 -14.36
CA ASN A 93 -13.10 -4.28 -15.37
C ASN A 93 -11.73 -4.88 -15.75
N ALA A 94 -10.67 -4.54 -15.01
CA ALA A 94 -9.32 -5.01 -15.32
C ALA A 94 -9.12 -6.48 -14.92
N GLU A 95 -8.14 -7.14 -15.54
CA GLU A 95 -7.71 -8.47 -15.10
C GLU A 95 -6.80 -8.37 -13.88
N TYR A 96 -7.09 -9.19 -12.88
CA TYR A 96 -6.38 -9.24 -11.61
C TYR A 96 -5.63 -10.56 -11.43
N LYS A 97 -4.42 -10.47 -10.88
CA LYS A 97 -3.63 -11.59 -10.40
C LYS A 97 -3.60 -11.58 -8.88
N LYS A 98 -3.89 -12.72 -8.25
CA LYS A 98 -3.83 -12.86 -6.79
C LYS A 98 -2.40 -13.11 -6.34
N THR A 99 -1.98 -12.43 -5.28
CA THR A 99 -0.68 -12.66 -4.63
C THR A 99 -0.78 -13.81 -3.62
N GLU A 100 0.19 -14.72 -3.64
CA GLU A 100 0.18 -15.93 -2.80
C GLU A 100 0.35 -15.64 -1.31
N ILE A 101 1.06 -14.56 -0.95
CA ILE A 101 1.45 -14.28 0.44
C ILE A 101 0.38 -13.48 1.19
N PHE A 102 -0.13 -12.41 0.58
CA PHE A 102 -1.10 -11.49 1.21
C PHE A 102 -2.52 -11.66 0.66
N GLY A 103 -2.69 -12.43 -0.42
CA GLY A 103 -4.00 -12.62 -1.05
C GLY A 103 -4.53 -11.38 -1.77
N PHE A 104 -3.71 -10.33 -1.98
CA PHE A 104 -4.12 -9.13 -2.70
C PHE A 104 -4.33 -9.41 -4.18
N GLU A 105 -5.36 -8.78 -4.75
CA GLU A 105 -5.64 -8.73 -6.18
C GLU A 105 -4.87 -7.56 -6.80
N ILE A 106 -3.92 -7.85 -7.67
CA ILE A 106 -3.09 -6.87 -8.37
C ILE A 106 -3.49 -6.85 -9.84
N SER A 107 -3.81 -5.68 -10.38
CA SER A 107 -4.10 -5.50 -11.80
C SER A 107 -2.88 -5.88 -12.66
N ILE A 108 -3.06 -6.74 -13.66
CA ILE A 108 -1.99 -7.21 -14.54
C ILE A 108 -1.43 -6.06 -15.39
N LYS A 109 -2.32 -5.14 -15.82
CA LYS A 109 -1.97 -4.00 -16.66
C LYS A 109 -2.77 -2.78 -16.27
N VAL A 110 -2.09 -1.64 -16.23
CA VAL A 110 -2.70 -0.32 -16.08
C VAL A 110 -2.15 0.55 -17.22
N GLU A 111 -3.05 1.24 -17.91
CA GLU A 111 -2.66 2.06 -19.05
C GLU A 111 -1.66 3.16 -18.63
N GLY A 112 -0.55 3.25 -19.36
CA GLY A 112 0.47 4.26 -19.11
C GLY A 112 1.35 4.04 -17.87
N VAL A 113 1.24 2.87 -17.20
CA VAL A 113 2.14 2.43 -16.13
C VAL A 113 2.86 1.15 -16.57
N THR A 114 4.16 1.08 -16.31
CA THR A 114 4.95 -0.12 -16.62
C THR A 114 4.56 -1.27 -15.68
N SER A 115 4.31 -2.46 -16.25
CA SER A 115 3.92 -3.67 -15.51
C SER A 115 4.90 -4.06 -14.41
N GLU A 116 6.20 -3.74 -14.58
CA GLU A 116 7.23 -3.97 -13.56
C GLU A 116 6.93 -3.29 -12.22
N ILE A 117 6.21 -2.16 -12.21
CA ILE A 117 5.87 -1.41 -10.98
C ILE A 117 4.64 -1.99 -10.29
N LEU A 118 3.76 -2.65 -11.06
CA LEU A 118 2.49 -3.20 -10.57
C LEU A 118 2.73 -4.48 -9.75
N ASP A 119 3.56 -5.40 -10.25
CA ASP A 119 3.92 -6.62 -9.52
C ASP A 119 5.19 -6.39 -8.67
N PRO A 120 5.08 -6.45 -7.34
CA PRO A 120 6.21 -6.20 -6.45
C PRO A 120 7.30 -7.28 -6.51
N ILE A 121 6.99 -8.48 -7.02
CA ILE A 121 7.95 -9.58 -7.14
C ILE A 121 8.91 -9.30 -8.29
N THR A 122 8.38 -8.96 -9.48
CA THR A 122 9.19 -8.64 -10.67
C THR A 122 10.17 -7.50 -10.45
N LEU A 123 9.79 -6.49 -9.66
CA LEU A 123 10.69 -5.37 -9.36
C LEU A 123 11.81 -5.73 -8.37
N GLN A 124 11.65 -6.81 -7.61
CA GLN A 124 12.61 -7.26 -6.60
C GLN A 124 13.57 -8.33 -7.10
N GLU A 125 13.30 -9.00 -8.23
CA GLU A 125 14.22 -10.01 -8.79
C GLU A 125 15.56 -9.44 -9.26
N LYS A 126 15.66 -8.13 -9.52
CA LYS A 126 16.95 -7.45 -9.81
C LYS A 126 17.86 -7.30 -8.57
N GLY A 127 17.47 -7.80 -7.39
CA GLY A 127 18.34 -7.84 -6.20
C GLY A 127 17.92 -8.91 -5.19
N ALA A 128 18.80 -9.88 -4.94
CA ALA A 128 18.64 -11.07 -4.09
C ALA A 128 18.14 -10.81 -2.65
N PHE A 129 16.86 -10.49 -2.47
CA PHE A 129 16.22 -10.17 -1.18
C PHE A 129 14.79 -10.72 -1.03
N VAL A 130 14.37 -11.59 -1.96
CA VAL A 130 12.96 -11.93 -2.23
C VAL A 130 12.27 -12.69 -1.09
N THR A 131 12.93 -13.63 -0.42
CA THR A 131 12.21 -14.56 0.49
C THR A 131 12.13 -14.09 1.94
N LYS A 132 13.18 -13.47 2.50
CA LYS A 132 13.22 -13.14 3.94
C LYS A 132 12.36 -11.93 4.30
N LYS A 133 12.27 -10.89 3.47
CA LYS A 133 11.61 -9.62 3.85
C LYS A 133 10.13 -9.54 3.51
N TYR A 134 9.68 -10.16 2.43
CA TYR A 134 8.25 -10.29 2.16
C TYR A 134 7.59 -11.09 3.28
N CYS A 135 8.20 -12.22 3.66
CA CYS A 135 7.81 -13.05 4.81
C CYS A 135 7.95 -12.32 6.17
N TYR A 136 9.00 -11.54 6.40
CA TYR A 136 9.16 -10.76 7.66
C TYR A 136 8.12 -9.64 7.83
N LYS A 137 7.57 -9.10 6.73
CA LYS A 137 6.41 -8.19 6.82
C LYS A 137 5.12 -8.97 7.09
N THR A 138 4.97 -10.16 6.52
CA THR A 138 3.84 -11.05 6.81
C THR A 138 3.82 -11.47 8.29
N SER A 139 4.98 -11.72 8.91
CA SER A 139 5.04 -12.06 10.35
C SER A 139 4.76 -10.90 11.29
N LYS A 140 4.68 -9.66 10.78
CA LYS A 140 4.32 -8.45 11.54
C LYS A 140 2.89 -7.96 11.23
N PHE A 141 2.20 -8.60 10.28
CA PHE A 141 0.82 -8.31 9.90
C PHE A 141 -0.15 -9.29 10.56
#